data_AF-A0A135V023-F1
#
_entry.id   AF-A0A135V023-F1
#
_cell.length_a   1.000
_cell.length_b   1.000
_cell.length_c   1.000
_cell.angle_alpha   90.00
_cell.angle_beta   90.00
_cell.angle_gamma   90.00
#
_symmetry.space_group_name_H-M   'P 1'
#
loop_
_entity.id
_entity.type
_entity.pdbx_description
1 polymer ?
#
loop_
_entity_poly.entity_id
_entity_poly.type
_entity_poly.pdbx_seq_one_letter_code
_entity_poly.pdbx_strand_id
1 'polypeptide(L)'
;MGAMIPLGFAIGVKQGGALSSQLPWVFGLTSVLSLACLVAAFWCIPAPPVEALSLKDFDYVGAAVAILGYGLLIFGLTQGSPTHWTPYAYALVIVGVACLASFGLIESRVRRLLIYNRLWMTPGFFPLIMSYFLGYDAYAGAWQFYAVSQSTHLCVTAS
;
A
#
# COMPACT_ATOMS: atom_id res chain seq x y z
N MET A 1 5.83 -12.46 -7.44
CA MET A 1 4.80 -12.56 -6.38
C MET A 1 4.11 -13.91 -6.54
N GLY A 2 4.67 -14.95 -5.92
CA GLY A 2 4.31 -16.35 -6.19
C GLY A 2 3.01 -16.79 -5.50
N ALA A 3 2.65 -18.06 -5.73
CA ALA A 3 1.45 -18.75 -5.21
C ALA A 3 1.18 -18.59 -3.70
N MET A 4 2.15 -18.09 -2.92
CA MET A 4 2.01 -17.87 -1.49
C MET A 4 1.02 -16.76 -1.11
N ILE A 5 0.84 -15.72 -1.94
CA ILE A 5 -0.14 -14.64 -1.65
C ILE A 5 -1.58 -15.19 -1.63
N PRO A 6 -2.08 -15.86 -2.69
CA PRO A 6 -3.43 -16.41 -2.67
C PRO A 6 -3.62 -17.53 -1.63
N LEU A 7 -2.57 -18.32 -1.35
CA LEU A 7 -2.62 -19.31 -0.27
C LEU A 7 -2.77 -18.66 1.11
N GLY A 8 -1.97 -17.61 1.40
CA GLY A 8 -2.08 -16.86 2.64
C GLY A 8 -3.46 -16.23 2.81
N PHE A 9 -4.03 -15.67 1.74
CA PHE A 9 -5.39 -15.14 1.76
C PHE A 9 -6.43 -16.24 2.06
N ALA A 10 -6.36 -17.39 1.40
CA ALA A 10 -7.29 -18.49 1.61
C ALA A 10 -7.24 -19.05 3.04
N ILE A 11 -6.04 -19.16 3.63
CA ILE A 11 -5.85 -19.58 5.02
C ILE A 11 -6.41 -18.53 5.97
N GLY A 12 -6.09 -17.25 5.73
CA GLY A 12 -6.54 -16.13 6.55
C GLY A 12 -8.05 -15.99 6.62
N VAL A 13 -8.77 -16.12 5.49
CA VAL A 13 -10.23 -16.06 5.46
C VAL A 13 -10.86 -17.21 6.25
N LYS A 14 -10.33 -18.44 6.10
CA LYS A 14 -10.83 -19.60 6.86
C LYS A 14 -10.61 -19.44 8.35
N GLN A 15 -9.41 -19.00 8.75
CA GLN A 15 -9.06 -18.76 10.14
C GLN A 15 -9.89 -17.61 10.75
N GLY A 16 -10.01 -16.49 10.05
CA GLY A 16 -10.78 -15.33 10.48
C GLY A 16 -12.27 -15.62 10.63
N GLY A 17 -12.84 -16.46 9.75
CA GLY A 17 -14.22 -16.92 9.86
C GLY A 17 -14.43 -17.89 11.02
N ALA A 18 -13.60 -18.93 11.13
CA ALA A 18 -13.75 -19.97 12.15
C ALA A 18 -13.52 -19.46 13.58
N LEU A 19 -12.63 -18.50 13.77
CA LEU A 19 -12.31 -17.91 15.08
C LEU A 19 -12.88 -16.48 15.23
N SER A 20 -13.90 -16.13 14.45
CA SER A 20 -14.52 -14.79 14.47
C SER A 20 -15.03 -14.37 15.86
N SER A 21 -15.48 -15.31 16.69
CA SER A 21 -15.92 -15.08 18.07
C SER A 21 -14.78 -14.95 19.09
N GLN A 22 -13.55 -15.26 18.70
CA GLN A 22 -12.38 -15.34 19.58
C GLN A 22 -11.18 -14.58 18.98
N LEU A 23 -11.34 -13.27 18.85
CA LEU A 23 -10.36 -12.36 18.25
C LEU A 23 -8.91 -12.53 18.74
N PRO A 24 -8.63 -12.71 20.05
CA PRO A 24 -7.26 -12.92 20.53
C PRO A 24 -6.58 -14.15 19.91
N TRP A 25 -7.34 -15.21 19.64
CA TRP A 25 -6.83 -16.44 19.04
C TRP A 25 -6.57 -16.29 17.54
N VAL A 26 -7.33 -15.43 16.85
CA VAL A 26 -7.04 -15.07 15.44
C VAL A 26 -5.66 -14.45 15.36
N PHE A 27 -5.39 -13.41 16.17
CA PHE A 27 -4.10 -12.73 16.17
C PHE A 27 -2.97 -13.62 16.70
N GLY A 28 -3.24 -14.42 17.74
CA GLY A 28 -2.28 -15.35 18.30
C GLY A 28 -1.80 -16.38 17.27
N LEU A 29 -2.72 -17.04 16.58
CA LEU A 29 -2.39 -18.05 15.58
C LEU A 29 -1.65 -17.46 14.37
N THR A 30 -2.07 -16.28 13.90
CA THR A 30 -1.35 -15.56 12.83
C THR A 30 0.08 -15.18 13.24
N SER A 31 0.28 -14.81 14.51
CA SER A 31 1.61 -14.49 15.05
C SER A 31 2.50 -15.73 15.11
N VAL A 32 1.96 -16.88 15.55
CA VAL A 32 2.68 -18.15 15.59
C VAL A 32 3.08 -18.61 14.18
N LEU A 33 2.16 -18.52 13.21
CA LEU A 33 2.44 -18.85 11.81
C LEU A 33 3.54 -17.94 11.23
N SER A 34 3.47 -16.63 11.52
CA SER A 34 4.49 -15.67 11.07
C SER A 34 5.86 -15.97 11.68
N LEU A 35 5.91 -16.33 12.96
CA LEU A 35 7.13 -16.75 13.63
C LEU A 35 7.71 -18.04 13.03
N ALA A 36 6.87 -19.02 12.72
CA ALA A 36 7.29 -20.25 12.05
C ALA A 36 7.88 -19.96 10.66
N CYS A 37 7.26 -19.06 9.89
CA CYS A 37 7.80 -18.61 8.61
C CYS A 37 9.14 -17.88 8.75
N LEU A 38 9.30 -17.03 9.76
CA LEU A 38 10.56 -16.36 10.06
C LEU A 38 11.66 -17.37 10.37
N VAL A 39 11.36 -18.34 11.22
CA VAL A 39 12.29 -19.40 11.62
C VAL A 39 12.67 -20.26 10.42
N ALA A 40 11.72 -20.64 9.56
CA ALA A 40 12.02 -21.34 8.30
C ALA A 40 12.87 -20.51 7.34
N ALA A 41 12.62 -19.20 7.26
CA ALA A 41 13.37 -18.29 6.41
C ALA A 41 14.85 -18.24 6.78
N PHE A 42 15.20 -18.32 8.07
CA PHE A 42 16.61 -18.37 8.52
C PHE A 42 17.39 -19.56 7.95
N TRP A 43 16.73 -20.69 7.68
CA TRP A 43 17.40 -21.87 7.13
C TRP A 43 17.26 -22.00 5.62
N CYS A 44 16.17 -21.51 5.03
CA CYS A 44 15.90 -21.70 3.61
C CYS A 44 16.45 -20.58 2.72
N ILE A 45 16.68 -19.38 3.24
CA ILE A 45 17.13 -18.24 2.43
C ILE A 45 18.67 -18.23 2.39
N PRO A 46 19.30 -18.46 1.23
CA PRO A 46 20.75 -18.34 1.10
C PRO A 46 21.19 -16.89 1.31
N ALA A 47 22.36 -16.69 1.90
CA ALA A 47 22.92 -15.35 2.08
C ALA A 47 23.05 -14.65 0.71
N PRO A 48 22.57 -13.40 0.58
CA PRO A 48 22.70 -12.66 -0.67
C PRO A 48 24.18 -12.42 -1.00
N PRO A 49 24.55 -12.33 -2.29
CA PRO A 49 25.91 -12.00 -2.69
C PRO A 49 26.31 -10.64 -2.07
N VAL A 50 27.51 -10.60 -1.48
CA VAL A 50 28.04 -9.49 -0.67
C VAL A 50 28.34 -8.23 -1.50
N GLU A 51 28.27 -8.33 -2.83
CA GLU A 51 28.52 -7.21 -3.73
C GLU A 51 27.30 -6.28 -3.85
N ALA A 52 27.51 -5.03 -3.41
CA ALA A 52 26.82 -3.80 -3.86
C ALA A 52 25.52 -3.34 -3.18
N LEU A 53 25.41 -3.45 -1.85
CA LEU A 53 24.48 -2.62 -1.06
C LEU A 53 25.25 -1.68 -0.12
N SER A 54 25.91 -0.68 -0.71
CA SER A 54 26.43 0.46 0.05
C SER A 54 25.26 1.33 0.47
N LEU A 55 24.98 1.41 1.78
CA LEU A 55 23.99 2.33 2.35
C LEU A 55 24.29 3.79 2.01
N LYS A 56 25.54 4.11 1.64
CA LYS A 56 25.94 5.48 1.25
C LYS A 56 25.31 5.94 -0.07
N ASP A 57 24.89 5.02 -0.93
CA ASP A 57 24.27 5.33 -2.23
C ASP A 57 22.73 5.22 -2.20
N PHE A 58 22.14 5.10 -1.00
CA PHE A 58 20.69 5.01 -0.84
C PHE A 58 20.04 6.38 -0.96
N ASP A 59 18.93 6.47 -1.70
CA ASP A 59 18.17 7.71 -1.87
C ASP A 59 17.26 7.98 -0.66
N TYR A 60 17.85 8.52 0.41
CA TYR A 60 17.12 8.90 1.62
C TYR A 60 16.10 10.01 1.39
N VAL A 61 16.38 10.94 0.47
CA VAL A 61 15.50 12.09 0.19
C VAL A 61 14.27 11.61 -0.57
N GLY A 62 14.45 10.84 -1.63
CA GLY A 62 13.36 10.21 -2.37
C GLY A 62 12.52 9.32 -1.46
N ALA A 63 13.16 8.46 -0.65
CA ALA A 63 12.45 7.61 0.30
C ALA A 63 11.61 8.42 1.31
N ALA A 64 12.16 9.48 1.89
CA ALA A 64 11.43 10.32 2.84
C ALA A 64 10.23 11.04 2.19
N VAL A 65 10.40 11.59 0.98
CA VAL A 65 9.32 12.26 0.23
C VAL A 65 8.23 11.26 -0.18
N ALA A 66 8.60 10.04 -0.58
CA ALA A 66 7.65 9.00 -0.93
C ALA A 66 6.82 8.55 0.30
N ILE A 67 7.48 8.31 1.43
CA ILE A 67 6.82 7.92 2.69
C ILE A 67 5.87 9.04 3.14
N LEU A 68 6.34 10.29 3.15
CA LEU A 68 5.53 11.43 3.55
C LEU A 68 4.34 11.64 2.60
N GLY A 69 4.57 11.61 1.29
CA GLY A 69 3.54 11.80 0.28
C GLY A 69 2.45 10.74 0.36
N TYR A 70 2.83 9.46 0.44
CA TYR A 70 1.89 8.36 0.59
C TYR A 70 1.15 8.41 1.94
N GLY A 71 1.87 8.70 3.03
CA GLY A 71 1.28 8.83 4.36
C GLY A 71 0.24 9.95 4.43
N LEU A 72 0.55 11.14 3.91
CA LEU A 72 -0.37 12.27 3.83
C LEU A 72 -1.59 11.96 2.95
N LEU A 73 -1.37 11.29 1.82
CA LEU A 73 -2.44 10.90 0.90
C LEU A 73 -3.43 9.95 1.59
N ILE A 74 -2.94 8.86 2.20
CA ILE A 74 -3.80 7.90 2.92
C ILE A 74 -4.51 8.57 4.08
N PHE A 75 -3.78 9.38 4.85
CA PHE A 75 -4.36 10.06 6.01
C PHE A 75 -5.47 11.02 5.59
N GLY A 76 -5.25 11.84 4.56
CA GLY A 76 -6.26 12.73 4.00
C GLY A 76 -7.49 11.99 3.49
N LEU A 77 -7.29 10.88 2.75
CA LEU A 77 -8.36 10.02 2.26
C LEU A 77 -9.16 9.40 3.42
N THR A 78 -8.47 8.87 4.43
CA THR A 78 -9.11 8.22 5.59
C THR A 78 -9.90 9.22 6.44
N GLN A 79 -9.40 10.45 6.61
CA GLN A 79 -10.07 11.52 7.34
C GLN A 79 -11.16 12.21 6.52
N GLY A 80 -11.18 12.05 5.18
CA GLY A 80 -12.15 12.70 4.30
C GLY A 80 -13.58 12.32 4.63
N SER A 81 -13.89 11.03 4.79
CA SER A 81 -15.25 10.56 5.06
C SER A 81 -15.76 10.95 6.47
N PRO A 82 -15.02 10.69 7.58
CA PRO A 82 -15.47 11.07 8.93
C PRO A 82 -15.65 12.58 9.14
N THR A 83 -14.92 13.41 8.39
CA THR A 83 -14.98 14.87 8.55
C THR A 83 -15.79 15.56 7.46
N HIS A 84 -16.54 14.81 6.65
CA HIS A 84 -17.33 15.36 5.54
C HIS A 84 -16.50 16.24 4.59
N TRP A 85 -15.24 15.85 4.34
CA TRP A 85 -14.33 16.53 3.44
C TRP A 85 -14.15 18.02 3.76
N THR A 86 -13.78 18.32 5.00
CA THR A 86 -13.32 19.68 5.35
C THR A 86 -12.12 20.14 4.50
N PRO A 87 -11.86 21.46 4.40
CA PRO A 87 -10.77 22.01 3.58
C PRO A 87 -9.39 21.42 3.88
N TYR A 88 -9.12 21.03 5.13
CA TYR A 88 -7.84 20.43 5.50
C TYR A 88 -7.69 19.01 4.90
N ALA A 89 -8.76 18.23 4.78
CA ALA A 89 -8.72 16.90 4.20
C ALA A 89 -8.35 16.98 2.71
N TYR A 90 -8.95 17.91 1.97
CA TYR A 90 -8.55 18.21 0.59
C TYR A 90 -7.10 18.67 0.50
N ALA A 91 -6.67 19.57 1.39
CA ALA A 91 -5.30 20.06 1.42
C ALA A 91 -4.29 18.90 1.62
N LEU A 92 -4.56 17.98 2.55
CA LEU A 92 -3.70 16.81 2.79
C LEU A 92 -3.60 15.90 1.57
N VAL A 93 -4.72 15.65 0.88
CA VAL A 93 -4.74 14.85 -0.36
C VAL A 93 -3.94 15.55 -1.46
N ILE A 94 -4.16 16.84 -1.67
CA ILE A 94 -3.46 17.63 -2.70
C ILE A 94 -1.95 17.66 -2.41
N VAL A 95 -1.56 17.92 -1.16
CA VAL A 95 -0.15 17.92 -0.74
C VAL A 95 0.45 16.52 -0.89
N GLY A 96 -0.27 15.46 -0.53
CA GLY A 96 0.19 14.07 -0.72
C GLY A 96 0.45 13.74 -2.19
N VAL A 97 -0.49 14.09 -3.08
CA VAL A 97 -0.32 13.93 -4.54
C VAL A 97 0.86 14.76 -5.06
N ALA A 98 1.00 16.01 -4.60
CA ALA A 98 2.12 16.88 -4.99
C ALA A 98 3.46 16.30 -4.53
N CYS A 99 3.54 15.76 -3.31
CA CYS A 99 4.72 15.07 -2.80
C CYS A 99 5.07 13.85 -3.66
N LEU A 100 4.10 13.01 -4.02
CA LEU A 100 4.33 11.86 -4.91
C LEU A 100 4.75 12.27 -6.33
N ALA A 101 4.18 13.35 -6.88
CA ALA A 101 4.62 13.90 -8.16
C ALA A 101 6.07 14.42 -8.07
N SER A 102 6.39 15.12 -6.98
CA SER A 102 7.75 15.61 -6.74
C SER A 102 8.76 14.48 -6.51
N PHE A 103 8.33 13.34 -5.95
CA PHE A 103 9.15 12.13 -5.87
C PHE A 103 9.59 11.66 -7.27
N GLY A 104 8.68 11.59 -8.24
CA GLY A 104 9.03 11.23 -9.62
C GLY A 104 10.03 12.20 -10.27
N LEU A 105 9.94 13.50 -9.93
CA LEU A 105 10.90 14.50 -10.39
C LEU A 105 12.26 14.38 -9.70
N ILE A 106 12.29 14.12 -8.39
CA ILE A 106 13.52 13.92 -7.61
C ILE A 106 14.24 12.67 -8.12
N GLU A 107 13.50 11.59 -8.30
CA GLU A 107 14.01 10.32 -8.79
C GLU A 107 14.68 10.47 -10.17
N SER A 108 14.12 11.29 -11.06
CA SER A 108 14.73 11.58 -12.38
C SER A 108 16.13 12.23 -12.31
N ARG A 109 16.51 12.80 -11.16
CA ARG A 109 17.81 13.47 -10.93
C ARG A 109 18.81 12.63 -10.15
N VAL A 110 18.40 11.54 -9.50
CA VAL A 110 19.27 10.74 -8.62
C VAL A 110 19.96 9.62 -9.40
N ARG A 111 21.24 9.39 -9.09
CA ARG A 111 22.12 8.44 -9.80
C ARG A 111 21.73 6.97 -9.60
N ARG A 112 21.09 6.65 -8.46
CA ARG A 112 20.60 5.31 -8.09
C ARG A 112 19.09 5.38 -7.93
N LEU A 113 18.39 4.99 -8.99
CA LEU A 113 16.93 5.04 -9.09
C LEU A 113 16.29 3.96 -8.20
N LEU A 114 15.22 4.30 -7.48
CA LEU A 114 14.41 3.33 -6.73
C LEU A 114 13.54 2.48 -7.68
N ILE A 115 13.02 3.12 -8.72
CA ILE A 115 12.33 2.57 -9.88
C ILE A 115 13.19 2.83 -11.11
N TYR A 116 13.63 1.76 -11.75
CA TYR A 116 14.43 1.86 -12.97
C TYR A 116 13.66 2.61 -14.07
N ASN A 117 14.11 3.81 -14.45
CA ASN A 117 13.32 4.73 -15.29
C ASN A 117 12.97 4.15 -16.68
N ARG A 118 13.73 3.14 -17.13
CA ARG A 118 13.48 2.37 -18.37
C ARG A 118 12.18 1.56 -18.32
N LEU A 119 11.66 1.25 -17.12
CA LEU A 119 10.38 0.55 -16.95
C LEU A 119 9.23 1.42 -17.48
N TRP A 120 9.25 2.72 -17.21
CA TRP A 120 8.24 3.69 -17.70
C TRP A 120 8.21 3.81 -19.22
N MET A 121 9.31 3.52 -19.90
CA MET A 121 9.41 3.53 -21.37
C MET A 121 8.84 2.25 -22.00
N THR A 122 8.47 1.24 -21.21
CA THR A 122 7.95 -0.02 -21.74
C THR A 122 6.49 0.16 -22.17
N PRO A 123 6.13 -0.16 -23.43
CA PRO A 123 4.76 0.00 -23.91
C PRO A 123 3.81 -0.87 -23.05
N GLY A 124 2.73 -0.26 -22.56
CA GLY A 124 1.75 -0.92 -21.70
C GLY A 124 2.05 -0.91 -20.21
N PHE A 125 3.22 -0.42 -19.77
CA PHE A 125 3.56 -0.38 -18.34
C PHE A 125 2.67 0.58 -17.53
N PHE A 126 2.41 1.79 -18.04
CA PHE A 126 1.53 2.76 -17.38
C PHE A 126 0.07 2.26 -17.27
N PRO A 127 -0.59 1.77 -18.34
CA PRO A 127 -1.90 1.15 -18.25
C PRO A 127 -1.93 -0.02 -17.25
N LEU A 128 -0.88 -0.83 -17.20
CA LEU A 128 -0.78 -1.95 -16.28
C LEU A 128 -0.77 -1.46 -14.82
N ILE A 129 0.04 -0.45 -14.47
CA ILE A 129 0.05 0.11 -13.11
C ILE A 129 -1.32 0.69 -12.74
N MET A 130 -1.94 1.45 -13.64
CA MET A 130 -3.27 2.01 -13.40
C MET A 130 -4.32 0.93 -13.19
N SER A 131 -4.28 -0.14 -14.00
CA SER A 131 -5.19 -1.29 -13.83
C SER A 131 -4.96 -2.01 -12.51
N TYR A 132 -3.71 -2.12 -12.06
CA TYR A 132 -3.35 -2.75 -10.80
C TYR A 132 -3.80 -1.92 -9.60
N PHE A 133 -3.57 -0.60 -9.63
CA PHE A 133 -4.07 0.34 -8.64
C PHE A 133 -5.59 0.23 -8.53
N LEU A 134 -6.32 0.50 -9.62
CA LEU A 134 -7.78 0.47 -9.62
C LEU A 134 -8.34 -0.90 -9.21
N GLY A 135 -7.77 -1.99 -9.72
CA GLY A 135 -8.21 -3.35 -9.43
C GLY A 135 -7.94 -3.79 -7.99
N TYR A 136 -6.76 -3.49 -7.45
CA TYR A 136 -6.42 -3.82 -6.07
C TYR A 136 -7.25 -2.98 -5.09
N ASP A 137 -7.40 -1.68 -5.32
CA ASP A 137 -8.22 -0.80 -4.49
C ASP A 137 -9.71 -1.16 -4.55
N ALA A 138 -10.21 -1.68 -5.68
CA ALA A 138 -11.56 -2.23 -5.78
C ALA A 138 -11.73 -3.49 -4.94
N TYR A 139 -10.74 -4.40 -4.99
CA TYR A 139 -10.73 -5.63 -4.21
C TYR A 139 -10.57 -5.38 -2.70
N ALA A 140 -9.69 -4.44 -2.31
CA ALA A 140 -9.46 -4.05 -0.92
C ALA A 140 -10.64 -3.27 -0.30
N GLY A 141 -11.62 -2.88 -1.12
CA GLY A 141 -12.86 -2.24 -0.66
C GLY A 141 -12.76 -0.72 -0.49
N ALA A 142 -11.64 -0.09 -0.87
CA ALA A 142 -11.47 1.36 -0.76
C ALA A 142 -12.53 2.11 -1.58
N TRP A 143 -12.74 1.73 -2.84
CA TRP A 143 -13.77 2.35 -3.69
C TRP A 143 -15.19 2.05 -3.22
N GLN A 144 -15.43 0.86 -2.67
CA GLN A 144 -16.74 0.46 -2.15
C GLN A 144 -17.13 1.30 -0.93
N PHE A 145 -16.17 1.58 -0.04
CA PHE A 145 -16.38 2.45 1.12
C PHE A 145 -16.80 3.87 0.70
N TYR A 146 -16.12 4.46 -0.29
CA TYR A 146 -16.49 5.77 -0.82
C TYR A 146 -17.85 5.76 -1.53
N ALA A 147 -18.13 4.74 -2.34
CA ALA A 147 -19.41 4.61 -3.03
C ALA A 147 -20.59 4.53 -2.05
N VAL A 148 -20.46 3.73 -0.97
CA VAL A 148 -21.49 3.58 0.05
C VAL A 148 -21.66 4.88 0.86
N SER A 149 -20.57 5.48 1.34
CA SER A 149 -20.64 6.72 2.13
C SER A 149 -21.27 7.88 1.35
N GLN A 150 -20.97 8.03 0.06
CA GLN A 150 -21.57 9.04 -0.79
C GLN A 150 -23.07 8.77 -1.04
N SER A 151 -23.45 7.51 -1.26
CA SER A 151 -24.86 7.12 -1.48
C SER A 151 -25.72 7.41 -0.25
N THR A 152 -25.21 7.12 0.96
CA THR A 152 -25.90 7.43 2.21
C THR A 152 -26.10 8.94 2.40
N HIS A 153 -25.09 9.75 2.07
CA HIS A 153 -25.19 11.21 2.15
C HIS A 153 -26.27 11.79 1.22
N LEU A 154 -26.37 11.28 -0.01
CA LEU A 154 -27.39 11.70 -0.97
C LEU A 154 -28.80 11.32 -0.51
N CYS A 155 -28.96 10.16 0.12
CA CYS A 155 -30.25 9.70 0.62
C CYS A 155 -30.75 10.55 1.80
N VAL A 156 -29.85 10.91 2.74
CA VAL A 156 -30.17 11.75 3.92
C VAL A 156 -30.45 13.20 3.55
N THR A 157 -29.84 13.73 2.47
CA THR A 157 -30.09 15.11 2.01
C THR A 157 -31.32 15.24 1.12
N ALA A 158 -31.87 14.13 0.62
CA ALA A 158 -33.07 14.10 -0.23
C ALA A 158 -34.38 13.88 0.56
N SER A 159 -34.31 13.63 1.87
CA SER A 159 -35.45 13.42 2.80
C SER A 159 -35.67 14.62 3.70
#